data_AF-W4LBZ2-F1
#
_entry.id   AF-W4LBZ2-F1
#
_cell.length_a   1.000
_cell.length_b   1.000
_cell.length_c   1.000
_cell.angle_alpha   90.00
_cell.angle_beta   90.00
_cell.angle_gamma   90.00
#
_symmetry.space_group_name_H-M   'P 1'
#
loop_
_entity.id
_entity.type
_entity.pdbx_description
1 polymer ?
#
loop_
_entity_poly.entity_id
_entity_poly.type
_entity_poly.pdbx_seq_one_letter_code
_entity_poly.pdbx_strand_id
1 'polypeptide(L)'
;MSSSLPTITVVAGLIRQADTWLVCQRRRDAAFALKWEFPGGKVKPGEALQDGLRRELREELGIDTDIGAECYRTHHDYPEQYTVELIFFDVTAFRGTPQNHIFEGIRWVPLSVLATLDFLEGDAELIARLEAAHES
;
A
#
# COMPACT_ATOMS: atom_id res chain seq x y z
N MET A 1 16.28 27.52 13.80
CA MET A 1 15.69 27.15 12.49
C MET A 1 15.13 25.76 12.68
N SER A 2 13.81 25.60 12.66
CA SER A 2 13.15 24.31 12.89
C SER A 2 13.47 23.43 11.68
N SER A 3 14.42 22.50 11.81
CA SER A 3 14.68 21.56 10.73
C SER A 3 13.58 20.51 10.76
N SER A 4 12.58 20.67 9.90
CA SER A 4 11.62 19.61 9.62
C SER A 4 12.39 18.39 9.09
N LEU A 5 12.13 17.21 9.64
CA LEU A 5 12.68 15.97 9.10
C LEU A 5 12.27 15.82 7.63
N PRO A 6 13.11 15.20 6.78
CA PRO A 6 12.74 14.94 5.39
C PRO A 6 11.48 14.06 5.33
N THR A 7 10.51 14.44 4.50
CA THR A 7 9.29 13.64 4.26
C THR A 7 9.47 12.76 3.04
N ILE A 8 9.16 11.47 3.19
CA ILE A 8 9.11 10.49 2.10
C ILE A 8 7.64 10.22 1.82
N THR A 9 7.20 10.49 0.59
CA THR A 9 5.85 10.13 0.15
C THR A 9 5.83 8.72 -0.42
N VAL A 10 4.96 7.89 0.14
CA VAL A 10 4.69 6.51 -0.26
C VAL A 10 3.24 6.42 -0.68
N VAL A 11 2.97 5.75 -1.79
CA VAL A 11 1.63 5.49 -2.31
C VAL A 11 1.34 4.00 -2.29
N ALA A 12 0.13 3.63 -1.89
CA ALA A 12 -0.33 2.26 -1.85
C ALA A 12 -1.66 2.10 -2.59
N GLY A 13 -1.82 0.95 -3.26
CA GLY A 13 -2.96 0.63 -4.10
C GLY A 13 -3.90 -0.36 -3.43
N LEU A 14 -5.14 0.05 -3.26
CA LEU A 14 -6.23 -0.80 -2.81
C LEU A 14 -6.85 -1.54 -4.00
N ILE A 15 -6.30 -2.72 -4.28
CA ILE A 15 -6.74 -3.56 -5.39
C ILE A 15 -7.74 -4.59 -4.88
N ARG A 16 -8.93 -4.58 -5.48
CA ARG A 16 -10.03 -5.49 -5.15
C ARG A 16 -10.39 -6.40 -6.30
N GLN A 17 -10.76 -7.63 -5.96
CA GLN A 17 -11.42 -8.57 -6.87
C GLN A 17 -12.52 -9.29 -6.10
N ALA A 18 -13.77 -9.05 -6.50
CA ALA A 18 -14.95 -9.42 -5.71
C ALA A 18 -14.81 -8.92 -4.26
N ASP A 19 -14.96 -9.81 -3.27
CA ASP A 19 -14.88 -9.48 -1.84
C ASP A 19 -13.47 -9.66 -1.25
N THR A 20 -12.45 -9.72 -2.11
CA THR A 20 -11.06 -9.93 -1.69
C THR A 20 -10.15 -8.78 -2.09
N TRP A 21 -9.11 -8.59 -1.28
CA TRP A 21 -8.10 -7.55 -1.42
C TRP A 21 -6.75 -8.20 -1.71
N LEU A 22 -5.99 -7.62 -2.62
CA LEU A 22 -4.62 -8.07 -2.89
C LEU A 22 -3.67 -7.47 -1.86
N VAL A 23 -2.94 -8.34 -1.17
CA VAL A 23 -1.95 -7.97 -0.16
C VAL A 23 -0.62 -8.65 -0.46
N CYS A 24 0.47 -8.00 -0.05
CA CYS A 24 1.82 -8.43 -0.32
C CYS A 24 2.58 -8.65 0.99
N GLN A 25 3.39 -9.69 1.06
CA GLN A 25 4.21 -10.00 2.21
C GLN A 25 5.65 -9.56 1.95
N ARG A 26 6.19 -8.75 2.84
CA ARG A 26 7.55 -8.25 2.76
C ARG A 26 8.55 -9.39 2.82
N ARG A 27 9.59 -9.31 1.99
CA ARG A 27 10.69 -10.28 1.97
C ARG A 27 11.34 -10.44 3.34
N ARG A 28 11.88 -11.62 3.60
CA ARG A 28 12.60 -11.95 4.85
C ARG A 28 13.83 -11.08 5.12
N ASP A 29 14.44 -10.53 4.08
CA ASP A 29 15.62 -9.67 4.14
C ASP A 29 15.29 -8.16 4.12
N ALA A 30 14.00 -7.79 4.06
CA ALA A 30 13.57 -6.41 4.09
C ALA A 30 13.39 -5.89 5.53
N ALA A 31 13.39 -4.57 5.70
CA ALA A 31 12.90 -3.96 6.94
C ALA A 31 11.46 -4.40 7.19
N PHE A 32 11.12 -4.66 8.46
CA PHE A 32 9.81 -5.23 8.84
C PHE A 32 9.53 -6.56 8.12
N ALA A 33 10.50 -7.47 8.16
CA ALA A 33 10.46 -8.76 7.49
C ALA A 33 9.16 -9.54 7.77
N LEU A 34 8.60 -10.16 6.71
CA LEU A 34 7.40 -11.01 6.75
C LEU A 34 6.09 -10.32 7.16
N LYS A 35 6.09 -9.01 7.43
CA LYS A 35 4.86 -8.25 7.60
C LYS A 35 4.10 -8.10 6.28
N TRP A 36 2.80 -7.90 6.37
CA TRP A 36 1.91 -7.65 5.25
C TRP A 36 1.73 -6.15 4.98
N GLU A 37 1.49 -5.81 3.73
CA GLU A 37 1.23 -4.45 3.26
C GLU A 37 0.35 -4.46 2.02
N PHE A 38 -0.27 -3.31 1.72
CA PHE A 38 -0.84 -3.07 0.39
C PHE A 38 0.28 -2.76 -0.62
N PRO A 39 0.18 -3.23 -1.87
CA PRO A 39 1.22 -3.01 -2.88
C PRO A 39 1.37 -1.54 -3.26
N GLY A 40 2.57 -1.14 -3.63
CA GLY A 40 2.91 0.25 -3.90
C GLY A 40 4.30 0.61 -3.40
N GLY A 41 4.65 1.89 -3.43
CA GLY A 41 6.02 2.28 -3.19
C GLY A 41 6.25 3.78 -3.13
N LYS A 42 7.53 4.16 -3.16
CA LYS A 42 7.95 5.56 -3.02
C LYS A 42 7.69 6.32 -4.31
N VAL A 43 7.14 7.51 -4.17
CA VAL A 43 6.96 8.42 -5.31
C VAL A 43 8.29 9.09 -5.64
N LYS A 44 8.64 9.15 -6.94
CA LYS A 44 9.87 9.80 -7.39
C LYS A 44 9.71 11.32 -7.38
N PRO A 45 10.79 12.10 -7.21
CA PRO A 45 10.72 13.56 -7.28
C PRO A 45 10.11 14.04 -8.62
N GLY A 46 9.06 14.85 -8.54
CA GLY A 46 8.35 15.38 -9.71
C GLY A 46 7.34 14.42 -10.37
N GLU A 47 7.18 13.21 -9.84
CA GLU A 47 6.19 12.23 -10.30
C GLU A 47 4.82 12.53 -9.67
N ALA A 48 3.74 12.44 -10.46
CA ALA A 48 2.39 12.52 -9.90
C ALA A 48 2.11 11.26 -9.07
N LEU A 49 1.41 11.41 -7.93
CA LEU A 49 1.16 10.31 -6.99
C LEU A 49 0.57 9.06 -7.67
N GLN A 50 -0.45 9.27 -8.50
CA GLN A 50 -1.10 8.19 -9.23
C GLN A 50 -0.18 7.54 -10.27
N ASP A 51 0.70 8.31 -10.92
CA ASP A 51 1.66 7.77 -11.89
C ASP A 51 2.74 6.94 -11.19
N GLY A 52 3.19 7.40 -10.02
CA GLY A 52 4.08 6.62 -9.16
C GLY A 52 3.44 5.30 -8.78
N LEU A 53 2.18 5.30 -8.34
CA LEU A 53 1.48 4.07 -8.01
C LEU A 53 1.32 3.14 -9.21
N ARG A 54 0.93 3.65 -10.39
CA ARG A 54 0.84 2.83 -11.62
C ARG A 54 2.18 2.16 -11.95
N ARG A 55 3.28 2.92 -11.83
CA ARG A 55 4.62 2.41 -12.08
C ARG A 55 5.00 1.31 -11.09
N GLU A 56 4.82 1.53 -9.80
CA GLU A 56 5.12 0.53 -8.77
C GLU A 56 4.29 -0.74 -9.00
N LEU A 57 2.96 -0.64 -9.17
CA LEU A 57 2.12 -1.82 -9.39
C LEU A 57 2.49 -2.59 -10.68
N ARG A 58 2.98 -1.89 -11.71
CA ARG A 58 3.50 -2.53 -12.92
C ARG A 58 4.82 -3.25 -12.66
N GLU A 59 5.75 -2.65 -11.94
CA GLU A 59 7.06 -3.21 -11.61
C GLU A 59 6.96 -4.40 -10.64
N GLU A 60 6.10 -4.29 -9.62
CA GLU A 60 5.96 -5.24 -8.54
C GLU A 60 5.02 -6.41 -8.86
N LEU A 61 3.95 -6.12 -9.62
CA LEU A 61 2.85 -7.06 -9.86
C LEU A 61 2.58 -7.35 -11.34
N GLY A 62 3.20 -6.64 -12.28
CA GLY A 62 3.04 -6.88 -13.72
C GLY A 62 1.66 -6.49 -14.27
N ILE A 63 0.93 -5.61 -13.58
CA ILE A 63 -0.42 -5.18 -13.97
C ILE A 63 -0.48 -3.72 -14.38
N ASP A 64 -1.37 -3.40 -15.32
CA ASP A 64 -1.71 -2.03 -15.69
C ASP A 64 -2.97 -1.59 -14.95
N THR A 65 -2.93 -0.46 -14.27
CA THR A 65 -3.98 -0.04 -13.32
C THR A 65 -4.56 1.32 -13.62
N ASP A 66 -5.87 1.45 -13.49
CA ASP A 66 -6.59 2.71 -13.47
C ASP A 66 -6.75 3.14 -12.00
N ILE A 67 -5.96 4.14 -11.59
CA ILE A 67 -5.95 4.67 -10.23
C ILE A 67 -7.10 5.65 -10.04
N GLY A 68 -7.92 5.40 -9.02
CA GLY A 68 -9.06 6.21 -8.63
C GLY A 68 -8.72 7.29 -7.61
N ALA A 69 -9.69 7.58 -6.76
CA ALA A 69 -9.59 8.60 -5.73
C ALA A 69 -8.66 8.17 -4.59
N GLU A 70 -8.10 9.17 -3.90
CA GLU A 70 -7.44 8.98 -2.61
C GLU A 70 -8.49 8.57 -1.56
N CYS A 71 -8.27 7.45 -0.88
CA CYS A 71 -9.18 6.89 0.12
C CYS A 71 -8.77 7.27 1.53
N TYR A 72 -7.45 7.37 1.75
CA TYR A 72 -6.88 7.64 3.06
C TYR A 72 -5.45 8.15 2.95
N ARG A 73 -5.06 8.99 3.90
CA ARG A 73 -3.70 9.51 4.05
C ARG A 73 -3.34 9.53 5.53
N THR A 74 -2.13 9.08 5.82
CA THR A 74 -1.58 9.06 7.18
C THR A 74 -0.11 9.47 7.17
N HIS A 75 0.38 9.91 8.33
CA HIS A 75 1.77 10.27 8.54
C HIS A 75 2.34 9.41 9.66
N HIS A 76 3.51 8.83 9.40
CA HIS A 76 4.27 8.05 10.38
C HIS A 76 5.63 8.70 10.59
N ASP A 77 5.83 9.23 11.78
CA ASP A 77 7.11 9.80 12.17
C ASP A 77 8.06 8.68 12.59
N TYR A 78 9.18 8.56 11.89
CA TYR A 78 10.31 7.74 12.33
C TYR A 78 11.26 8.66 13.09
N PRO A 79 11.30 8.55 14.43
CA PRO A 79 11.99 9.53 15.27
C PRO A 79 13.42 9.80 14.79
N GLU A 80 13.75 11.08 14.67
CA GLU A 80 15.07 11.60 14.32
C GLU A 80 15.58 11.26 12.90
N GLN A 81 14.79 10.62 12.03
CA GLN A 81 15.23 10.21 10.69
C GLN A 81 14.42 10.85 9.56
N TYR A 82 13.13 10.57 9.48
CA TYR A 82 12.24 11.04 8.41
C TYR A 82 10.77 10.83 8.81
N THR A 83 9.87 11.54 8.14
CA THR A 83 8.43 11.27 8.21
C THR A 83 8.01 10.53 6.95
N VAL A 84 7.20 9.47 7.08
CA VAL A 84 6.56 8.82 5.94
C VAL A 84 5.14 9.35 5.81
N GLU A 85 4.84 9.98 4.68
CA GLU A 85 3.46 10.26 4.26
C GLU A 85 2.99 9.07 3.42
N LEU A 86 2.03 8.30 3.95
CA LEU A 86 1.46 7.14 3.26
C LEU A 86 0.06 7.48 2.74
N ILE A 87 -0.12 7.35 1.44
CA ILE A 87 -1.35 7.74 0.72
C ILE A 87 -1.92 6.52 0.01
N PHE A 88 -3.16 6.19 0.33
CA PHE A 88 -3.87 5.05 -0.25
C PHE A 88 -4.83 5.50 -1.34
N PHE A 89 -4.77 4.85 -2.49
CA PHE A 89 -5.68 5.06 -3.60
C PHE A 89 -6.48 3.80 -3.91
N ASP A 90 -7.75 3.98 -4.27
CA ASP A 90 -8.55 2.92 -4.86
C ASP A 90 -8.00 2.57 -6.25
N VAL A 91 -7.86 1.29 -6.55
CA VAL A 91 -7.62 0.82 -7.91
C VAL A 91 -8.96 0.43 -8.52
N THR A 92 -9.48 1.27 -9.41
CA THR A 92 -10.83 1.13 -9.96
C THR A 92 -10.92 0.08 -11.05
N ALA A 93 -9.81 -0.15 -11.75
CA ALA A 93 -9.66 -1.26 -12.68
C ALA A 93 -8.18 -1.65 -12.80
N PHE A 94 -7.93 -2.90 -13.16
CA PHE A 94 -6.61 -3.37 -13.57
C PHE A 94 -6.70 -4.37 -14.72
N ARG A 95 -5.62 -4.49 -15.47
CA ARG A 95 -5.45 -5.39 -16.61
C ARG A 95 -4.23 -6.27 -16.38
N GLY A 96 -4.34 -7.55 -16.76
CA GLY A 96 -3.33 -8.57 -16.50
C GLY A 96 -3.67 -9.45 -15.31
N THR A 97 -2.74 -10.32 -14.93
CA THR A 97 -2.84 -11.17 -13.74
C THR A 97 -1.71 -10.79 -12.80
N PRO A 98 -1.98 -10.40 -11.54
CA PRO A 98 -0.92 -10.07 -10.59
C PRO A 98 0.06 -11.23 -10.43
N GLN A 99 1.34 -10.93 -10.60
CA GLN A 99 2.44 -11.87 -10.43
C GLN A 99 3.39 -11.34 -9.37
N ASN A 100 3.94 -12.20 -8.53
CA ASN A 100 4.89 -11.76 -7.53
C ASN A 100 6.27 -11.54 -8.17
N HIS A 101 6.69 -10.29 -8.36
CA HIS A 101 8.03 -9.98 -8.86
C HIS A 101 9.06 -9.65 -7.77
N ILE A 102 8.62 -9.16 -6.61
CA ILE A 102 9.53 -8.61 -5.59
C ILE A 102 9.23 -9.00 -4.14
N PHE A 103 8.06 -9.57 -3.85
CA PHE A 103 7.62 -9.88 -2.49
C PHE A 103 8.00 -11.30 -2.06
N GLU A 104 7.88 -11.61 -0.77
CA GLU A 104 7.92 -13.00 -0.31
C GLU A 104 6.72 -13.78 -0.85
N GLY A 105 5.55 -13.14 -0.83
CA GLY A 105 4.31 -13.72 -1.33
C GLY A 105 3.25 -12.65 -1.57
N ILE A 106 2.25 -13.00 -2.39
CA ILE A 106 1.05 -12.18 -2.61
C ILE A 106 -0.18 -13.04 -2.37
N ARG A 107 -1.24 -12.46 -1.83
CA ARG A 107 -2.50 -13.16 -1.55
C ARG A 107 -3.70 -12.29 -1.83
N TRP A 108 -4.76 -12.92 -2.34
CA TRP A 108 -6.11 -12.36 -2.29
C TRP A 108 -6.77 -12.82 -1.00
N VAL A 109 -7.18 -11.89 -0.15
CA VAL A 109 -7.76 -12.19 1.15
C VAL A 109 -9.07 -11.43 1.35
N PRO A 110 -10.10 -12.05 1.94
CA PRO A 110 -11.30 -11.32 2.33
C PRO A 110 -10.99 -10.34 3.47
N LEU A 111 -11.87 -9.36 3.67
CA LEU A 111 -11.73 -8.36 4.73
C LEU A 111 -11.57 -8.98 6.13
N SER A 112 -12.31 -10.05 6.43
CA SER A 112 -12.21 -10.78 7.69
C SER A 112 -10.84 -11.41 7.96
N VAL A 113 -10.05 -11.67 6.91
CA VAL A 113 -8.68 -12.18 7.04
C VAL A 113 -7.68 -11.03 7.14
N LEU A 114 -7.94 -9.86 6.51
CA LEU A 114 -7.04 -8.70 6.60
C LEU A 114 -6.69 -8.35 8.05
N ALA A 115 -7.69 -8.25 8.92
CA ALA A 115 -7.50 -7.91 10.33
C ALA A 115 -6.74 -8.96 11.15
N THR A 116 -6.56 -10.18 10.60
CA THR A 116 -5.80 -11.26 11.25
C THR A 116 -4.33 -11.30 10.84
N LEU A 117 -3.95 -10.59 9.78
CA LEU A 117 -2.58 -10.57 9.27
C LEU A 117 -1.72 -9.57 10.06
N ASP A 118 -0.43 -9.89 10.23
CA ASP A 118 0.54 -8.98 10.84
C ASP A 118 0.96 -7.90 9.84
N PHE A 119 0.17 -6.84 9.76
CA PHE A 119 0.41 -5.70 8.89
C PHE A 119 1.48 -4.74 9.43
N LEU A 120 2.02 -3.91 8.53
CA LEU A 120 2.70 -2.69 8.95
C LEU A 120 1.74 -1.78 9.72
N GLU A 121 2.30 -1.05 10.67
CA GLU A 121 1.53 -0.11 11.50
C GLU A 121 0.83 0.97 10.67
N GLY A 122 1.40 1.34 9.51
CA GLY A 122 0.80 2.32 8.61
C GLY A 122 -0.47 1.89 7.90
N ASP A 123 -0.72 0.59 7.83
CA ASP A 123 -1.89 0.01 7.17
C ASP A 123 -3.01 -0.31 8.16
N ALA A 124 -2.70 -0.39 9.47
CA ALA A 124 -3.62 -0.83 10.51
C ALA A 124 -4.89 0.04 10.62
N GLU A 125 -4.72 1.36 10.61
CA GLU A 125 -5.85 2.31 10.70
C GLU A 125 -6.76 2.21 9.47
N LEU A 126 -6.17 2.00 8.29
CA LEU A 126 -6.97 1.79 7.08
C LEU A 126 -7.79 0.50 7.16
N ILE A 127 -7.19 -0.60 7.64
CA ILE A 127 -7.90 -1.88 7.80
C ILE A 127 -9.10 -1.71 8.73
N ALA A 128 -8.92 -1.05 9.88
CA ALA A 128 -10.02 -0.75 10.80
C ALA A 128 -11.14 0.08 10.14
N ARG A 129 -10.79 1.05 9.29
CA ARG A 129 -11.77 1.84 8.52
C ARG A 129 -12.52 1.00 7.48
N LEU A 130 -11.84 0.06 6.83
CA LEU A 130 -12.46 -0.86 5.87
C LEU A 130 -13.46 -1.79 6.57
N GLU A 131 -13.13 -2.29 7.77
CA GLU A 131 -14.06 -3.09 8.58
C GLU A 131 -15.31 -2.31 8.96
N ALA A 132 -15.17 -1.10 9.51
CA ALA A 132 -16.30 -0.27 9.90
C ALA A 132 -17.25 0.07 8.72
N ALA A 133 -16.69 0.26 7.53
CA ALA A 133 -17.48 0.54 6.32
C ALA A 133 -18.22 -0.69 5.78
N HIS A 134 -17.77 -1.91 6.10
CA HIS A 134 -18.40 -3.15 5.65
C HIS A 134 -19.58 -3.58 6.53
N GLU A 135 -19.62 -3.12 7.79
CA GLU A 135 -20.72 -3.39 8.72
C GLU A 135 -21.92 -2.42 8.56
N SER A 136 -21.83 -1.44 7.65
CA SER A 136 -22.85 -0.42 7.37
C SER A 136 -23.66 -0.71 6.11
#